data_AF-A0A7W0TZU2-F1
#
_entry.id   AF-A0A7W0TZU2-F1
#
_cell.length_a   1.000
_cell.length_b   1.000
_cell.length_c   1.000
_cell.angle_alpha   90.00
_cell.angle_beta   90.00
_cell.angle_gamma   90.00
#
_symmetry.space_group_name_H-M   'P 1'
#
loop_
_entity.id
_entity.type
_entity.pdbx_description
1 polymer ?
#
loop_
_entity_poly.entity_id
_entity_poly.type
_entity_poly.pdbx_seq_one_letter_code
_entity_poly.pdbx_strand_id
1 'polypeptide(L)'
;MMTILLTVLTALLILVFVGALIFYLRRIVAALERIGGSPQSYLAKLRFGVRAIETETGHLAPQATLLNQGLAALAGGLGAVDGHLAAVATALTGGAAADAPRAKEGSA
;
A
#
# COMPACT_ATOMS: atom_id res chain seq x y z
N MET A 1 -10.82 -56.37 -47.96
CA MET A 1 -10.77 -54.93 -48.32
C MET A 1 -11.23 -54.01 -47.18
N MET A 2 -12.41 -54.23 -46.59
CA MET A 2 -12.92 -53.35 -45.52
C MET A 2 -12.04 -53.29 -44.26
N THR A 3 -11.49 -54.42 -43.82
CA THR A 3 -10.56 -54.48 -42.68
C THR A 3 -9.30 -53.67 -42.91
N ILE A 4 -8.67 -53.79 -44.09
CA ILE A 4 -7.46 -53.05 -44.46
C ILE A 4 -7.71 -51.54 -44.43
N LEU A 5 -8.86 -51.08 -44.95
CA LEU A 5 -9.24 -49.66 -44.93
C LEU A 5 -9.37 -49.15 -43.48
N LEU A 6 -10.07 -49.88 -42.61
CA LEU A 6 -10.23 -49.52 -41.20
C LEU A 6 -8.90 -49.52 -40.45
N THR A 7 -8.02 -50.48 -40.73
CA THR A 7 -6.67 -50.53 -40.14
C THR A 7 -5.85 -49.31 -40.55
N VAL A 8 -5.83 -48.95 -41.83
CA VAL A 8 -5.11 -47.75 -42.31
C VAL A 8 -5.70 -46.48 -41.70
N LEU A 9 -7.02 -46.36 -41.65
CA LEU A 9 -7.69 -45.21 -41.07
C LEU A 9 -7.38 -45.06 -39.57
N THR A 10 -7.37 -46.17 -38.83
CA THR A 10 -7.03 -46.17 -37.39
C THR A 10 -5.56 -45.80 -37.18
N ALA A 11 -4.65 -46.33 -38.00
CA ALA A 11 -3.24 -45.96 -37.94
C ALA A 11 -3.02 -44.46 -38.23
N LEU A 12 -3.74 -43.91 -39.21
CA LEU A 12 -3.70 -42.48 -39.52
C LEU A 12 -4.28 -41.65 -38.36
N LEU A 13 -5.40 -42.09 -37.77
CA LEU A 13 -6.00 -41.42 -36.61
C LEU A 13 -5.02 -41.35 -35.44
N ILE A 14 -4.34 -42.46 -35.12
CA ILE A 14 -3.32 -42.50 -34.05
C ILE A 14 -2.18 -41.54 -34.38
N LEU A 15 -1.70 -41.51 -35.62
CA LEU A 15 -0.64 -40.61 -36.05
C LEU A 15 -1.03 -39.14 -35.87
N VAL A 16 -2.25 -38.76 -36.28
CA VAL A 16 -2.79 -37.41 -36.11
C VAL A 16 -2.92 -37.07 -34.62
N PHE A 17 -3.44 -37.99 -33.81
CA PHE A 17 -3.60 -37.79 -32.38
C PHE A 17 -2.25 -37.56 -31.68
N VAL A 18 -1.26 -38.42 -31.94
CA VAL A 18 0.10 -38.27 -31.38
C VAL A 18 0.74 -36.98 -31.88
N GLY A 19 0.58 -36.64 -33.17
CA GLY A 19 1.07 -35.39 -33.74
C GLY A 19 0.49 -34.16 -33.05
N ALA A 20 -0.84 -34.15 -32.81
CA ALA A 20 -1.51 -33.08 -32.08
C ALA A 20 -0.99 -32.97 -30.63
N LEU A 21 -0.82 -34.11 -29.94
CA LEU A 21 -0.31 -34.13 -28.58
C LEU A 21 1.10 -33.52 -28.48
N ILE A 22 2.01 -33.92 -29.38
CA ILE A 22 3.38 -33.37 -29.44
C ILE A 22 3.34 -31.86 -29.73
N PHE A 23 2.49 -31.42 -30.66
CA PHE A 23 2.33 -30.01 -30.99
C PHE A 23 1.92 -29.18 -29.78
N TYR A 24 0.89 -29.61 -29.05
CA TYR A 24 0.41 -28.90 -27.86
C TYR A 24 1.42 -28.94 -26.71
N LEU A 25 2.08 -30.08 -26.47
CA LEU A 25 3.13 -30.19 -25.45
C LEU A 25 4.28 -29.21 -25.72
N ARG A 26 4.76 -29.13 -26.96
CA ARG A 26 5.81 -28.15 -27.33
C ARG A 26 5.35 -26.72 -27.12
N ARG A 27 4.08 -26.41 -27.43
CA ARG A 27 3.52 -25.08 -27.19
C ARG A 27 3.47 -24.73 -25.70
N ILE A 28 3.05 -25.68 -24.88
CA ILE A 28 2.99 -25.51 -23.42
C ILE A 28 4.40 -25.26 -22.86
N VAL A 29 5.37 -26.09 -23.24
CA VAL A 29 6.77 -25.92 -22.82
C VAL A 29 7.29 -24.53 -23.20
N ALA A 30 7.07 -24.09 -24.44
CA ALA A 30 7.49 -22.76 -24.88
C ALA A 30 6.81 -21.62 -24.09
N ALA A 31 5.56 -21.79 -23.66
CA ALA A 31 4.87 -20.83 -22.81
C ALA A 31 5.45 -20.80 -21.39
N LEU A 32 5.67 -21.97 -20.77
CA LEU A 32 6.26 -22.07 -19.44
C LEU A 32 7.69 -21.48 -19.42
N GLU A 33 8.47 -21.70 -20.47
CA GLU A 33 9.82 -21.16 -20.59
C GLU A 33 9.84 -19.62 -20.56
N ARG A 34 8.86 -19.00 -21.25
CA ARG A 34 8.67 -17.54 -21.24
C ARG A 34 8.20 -17.00 -19.90
N ILE A 35 7.38 -17.77 -19.18
CA ILE A 35 6.80 -17.34 -17.89
C ILE A 35 7.83 -17.44 -16.77
N GLY A 36 8.57 -18.55 -16.67
CA GLY A 36 9.44 -18.81 -15.52
C GLY A 36 10.70 -19.64 -15.78
N GLY A 37 10.94 -20.10 -17.02
CA GLY A 37 12.08 -20.99 -17.31
C GLY A 37 13.44 -20.29 -17.39
N SER A 38 13.46 -18.99 -17.71
CA SER A 38 14.71 -18.23 -17.86
C SER A 38 14.85 -17.04 -16.90
N PRO A 39 16.08 -16.54 -16.66
CA PRO A 39 16.31 -15.31 -15.90
C PRO A 39 15.70 -14.05 -16.53
N GLN A 40 15.32 -14.11 -17.81
CA GLN A 40 14.64 -13.01 -18.52
C GLN A 40 13.13 -13.23 -18.65
N SER A 41 12.60 -14.27 -18.01
CA SER A 41 11.18 -14.60 -17.99
C SER A 41 10.34 -13.54 -17.28
N TYR A 42 9.03 -13.57 -17.52
CA TYR A 42 8.10 -12.62 -16.91
C TYR A 42 8.15 -12.65 -15.38
N LEU A 43 8.20 -13.83 -14.75
CA LEU A 43 8.27 -13.94 -13.30
C LEU A 43 9.58 -13.40 -12.74
N ALA A 44 10.70 -13.59 -13.45
CA ALA A 44 11.97 -13.01 -13.04
C ALA A 44 11.90 -11.47 -13.04
N LYS A 45 11.34 -10.87 -14.09
CA LYS A 45 11.14 -9.41 -14.17
C LYS A 45 10.21 -8.90 -13.08
N LEU A 46 9.09 -9.58 -12.84
CA LEU A 46 8.15 -9.21 -11.77
C LEU A 46 8.82 -9.27 -10.39
N ARG A 47 9.59 -10.33 -10.10
CA ARG A 47 10.32 -10.44 -8.84
C ARG A 47 11.34 -9.31 -8.66
N PHE A 48 12.09 -8.97 -9.71
CA PHE A 48 13.00 -7.83 -9.66
C PHE A 48 12.27 -6.51 -9.43
N GLY A 49 11.17 -6.27 -10.16
CA GLY A 49 10.36 -5.06 -10.02
C GLY A 49 9.75 -4.92 -8.61
N VAL A 50 9.17 -6.00 -8.07
CA VAL A 50 8.60 -6.00 -6.71
C VAL A 50 9.68 -5.76 -5.66
N ARG A 51 10.87 -6.35 -5.82
CA ARG A 51 12.00 -6.13 -4.90
C ARG A 51 12.51 -4.69 -4.95
N ALA A 52 12.55 -4.10 -6.14
CA ALA A 52 12.90 -2.69 -6.29
C ALA A 52 11.88 -1.81 -5.57
N ILE A 53 10.57 -2.05 -5.76
CA ILE A 53 9.51 -1.34 -5.03
C ILE A 53 9.71 -1.51 -3.51
N GLU A 54 9.91 -2.73 -3.01
CA GLU A 54 10.14 -2.98 -1.59
C GLU A 54 11.35 -2.19 -1.04
N THR A 55 12.44 -2.14 -1.81
CA THR A 55 13.66 -1.43 -1.43
C THR A 55 13.44 0.08 -1.38
N GLU A 56 12.82 0.63 -2.42
CA GLU A 56 12.51 2.06 -2.53
C GLU A 56 11.41 2.49 -1.55
N THR A 57 10.53 1.58 -1.12
CA THR A 57 9.40 1.90 -0.23
C THR A 57 9.62 1.51 1.23
N GLY A 58 10.67 0.75 1.54
CA GLY A 58 10.94 0.26 2.90
C GLY A 58 11.10 1.36 3.95
N HIS A 59 11.47 2.57 3.53
CA HIS A 59 11.61 3.72 4.41
C HIS A 59 10.30 4.46 4.70
N LEU A 60 9.22 4.24 3.95
CA LEU A 60 7.96 4.97 4.12
C LEU A 60 7.29 4.67 5.47
N ALA A 61 7.28 3.41 5.90
CA ALA A 61 6.67 2.99 7.17
C ALA A 61 7.27 3.71 8.41
N PRO A 62 8.60 3.74 8.61
CA PRO A 62 9.17 4.48 9.73
C PRO A 62 8.95 6.00 9.59
N GLN A 63 9.03 6.55 8.38
CA GLN A 63 8.80 7.98 8.15
C GLN A 63 7.36 8.40 8.46
N ALA A 64 6.36 7.60 8.06
CA ALA A 64 4.96 7.85 8.40
C ALA A 64 4.74 7.83 9.92
N THR A 65 5.42 6.92 10.63
CA THR A 65 5.37 6.84 12.09
C THR A 65 5.95 8.11 12.73
N LEU A 66 7.14 8.53 12.29
CA LEU A 66 7.80 9.75 12.80
C LEU A 66 6.98 11.01 12.50
N LEU A 67 6.41 11.10 11.29
CA LEU A 67 5.56 12.22 10.90
C LEU A 67 4.33 12.32 11.81
N ASN A 68 3.64 11.19 12.04
CA ASN A 68 2.47 11.17 12.91
C ASN A 68 2.82 11.53 14.36
N GLN A 69 3.98 11.10 14.87
CA GLN A 69 4.47 11.51 16.19
C GLN A 69 4.73 13.02 16.25
N GLY A 70 5.37 13.59 15.24
CA GLY A 70 5.61 15.03 15.15
C GLY A 70 4.31 15.83 15.09
N LEU A 71 3.34 15.39 14.29
CA LEU A 71 2.02 16.01 14.21
C LEU A 71 1.25 15.93 15.53
N ALA A 72 1.32 14.80 16.24
CA ALA A 72 0.71 14.66 17.56
C ALA A 72 1.36 15.59 18.59
N ALA A 73 2.68 15.71 18.60
CA ALA A 73 3.40 16.62 19.47
C ALA A 73 3.05 18.09 19.17
N LEU A 74 2.98 18.45 17.88
CA LEU A 74 2.58 19.79 17.45
C LEU A 74 1.16 20.13 17.89
N ALA A 75 0.21 19.21 17.70
CA ALA A 75 -1.17 19.38 18.16
C ALA A 75 -1.25 19.58 19.69
N GLY A 76 -0.49 18.80 20.47
CA GLY A 76 -0.40 18.97 21.91
C GLY A 76 0.16 20.33 22.33
N GLY A 77 1.24 20.78 21.66
CA GLY A 77 1.82 22.10 21.90
C GLY A 77 0.86 23.25 21.58
N LEU A 78 0.17 23.18 20.44
CA LEU A 78 -0.83 24.17 20.06
C LEU A 78 -2.01 24.23 21.05
N GLY A 79 -2.46 23.08 21.55
CA GLY A 79 -3.50 23.03 22.59
C GLY A 79 -3.05 23.67 23.91
N ALA A 80 -1.79 23.51 24.30
CA ALA A 80 -1.24 24.17 25.49
C ALA A 80 -1.18 25.70 25.32
N VAL A 81 -0.79 26.18 24.13
CA VAL A 81 -0.78 27.61 23.80
C VAL A 81 -2.20 28.20 23.85
N ASP A 82 -3.19 27.51 23.28
CA ASP A 82 -4.59 27.92 23.32
C ASP A 82 -5.11 28.00 24.76
N GLY A 83 -4.82 27.00 25.59
CA GLY A 83 -5.16 27.02 27.01
C GLY A 83 -4.52 28.17 27.78
N HIS A 84 -3.26 28.49 27.49
CA HIS A 84 -2.58 29.64 28.10
C HIS A 84 -3.19 30.97 27.67
N LEU A 85 -3.49 31.13 26.38
CA LEU A 85 -4.16 32.32 25.84
C LEU A 85 -5.55 32.53 26.46
N ALA A 86 -6.34 31.46 26.60
CA ALA A 86 -7.64 31.49 27.25
C ALA A 86 -7.53 31.91 28.74
N ALA A 87 -6.54 31.40 29.46
CA ALA A 87 -6.28 31.77 30.84
C ALA A 87 -5.89 33.25 30.98
N VAL A 88 -5.00 33.75 30.11
CA VAL A 88 -4.59 35.17 30.08
C VAL A 88 -5.79 36.07 29.76
N ALA A 89 -6.61 35.71 28.76
CA ALA A 89 -7.81 36.47 28.42
C ALA A 89 -8.80 36.55 29.59
N THR A 90 -8.99 35.45 30.31
CA THR A 90 -9.84 35.39 31.51
C THR A 90 -9.26 36.26 32.64
N ALA A 91 -7.95 36.24 32.86
CA ALA A 91 -7.30 37.07 33.88
C ALA A 91 -7.43 38.57 33.56
N LEU A 92 -7.27 38.97 32.30
CA LEU A 92 -7.41 40.36 31.86
C LEU A 92 -8.87 40.85 31.99
N THR A 93 -9.85 40.00 31.66
CA THR A 93 -11.27 40.36 31.73
C THR A 93 -11.83 40.28 33.16
N GLY A 94 -11.34 39.35 33.99
CA GLY A 94 -11.69 39.23 35.41
C GLY A 94 -10.99 40.24 36.32
N GLY A 95 -9.75 40.63 35.98
CA GLY A 95 -9.02 41.70 36.69
C GLY A 95 -9.67 43.07 36.54
N ALA A 96 -10.31 43.35 35.41
CA ALA A 96 -11.06 44.58 35.18
C ALA A 96 -12.29 44.74 36.11
N ALA A 97 -12.84 43.64 36.65
CA ALA A 97 -13.95 43.69 37.61
C ALA A 97 -13.48 43.89 39.07
N ALA A 98 -12.21 43.62 39.39
CA ALA A 98 -11.68 43.72 40.74
C ALA A 98 -11.13 45.12 41.11
N ASP A 99 -10.92 45.99 40.12
CA ASP A 99 -10.34 47.34 40.30
C ASP A 99 -11.39 48.46 40.30
N ALA A 100 -12.68 48.13 40.47
CA ALA A 100 -13.71 49.12 40.69
C ALA A 100 -13.47 49.82 42.05
N PRO A 101 -13.41 51.16 42.10
CA PRO A 101 -13.04 51.88 43.31
C PRO A 101 -14.07 51.62 44.39
N ARG A 102 -13.63 51.12 45.55
CA ARG A 102 -14.45 51.07 46.77
C ARG A 102 -14.83 52.51 47.12
N ALA A 103 -16.02 52.91 46.69
CA ALA A 103 -16.65 54.13 47.12
C ALA A 103 -16.70 54.14 48.65
N LYS A 104 -16.14 55.20 49.24
CA LYS A 104 -16.22 55.42 50.68
C LYS A 104 -17.68 55.69 51.04
N GLU A 105 -18.39 54.68 51.52
CA GLU A 105 -19.46 54.90 52.48
C GLU A 105 -18.76 55.37 53.76
N GLY A 106 -18.97 56.58 54.28
CA GLY A 106 -20.24 57.27 54.40
C GLY A 106 -20.53 57.34 55.90
N SER A 107 -19.98 58.38 56.51
CA SER A 107 -20.16 58.80 57.91
C SER A 107 -21.60 58.68 58.40
N ALA A 108 -21.80 58.07 59.57
CA ALA A 108 -22.73 58.52 60.63
C ALA A 108 -22.41 57.78 61.93
#